data_AF-A0A7X0MV33-F1
#
_entry.id   AF-A0A7X0MV33-F1
#
_cell.length_a   1.000
_cell.length_b   1.000
_cell.length_c   1.000
_cell.angle_alpha   90.00
_cell.angle_beta   90.00
_cell.angle_gamma   90.00
#
_symmetry.space_group_name_H-M   'P 1'
#
loop_
_entity.id
_entity.type
_entity.pdbx_description
1 polymer ?
#
loop_
_entity_poly.entity_id
_entity_poly.type
_entity_poly.pdbx_seq_one_letter_code
_entity_poly.pdbx_strand_id
1 'polypeptide(L)'
;MDHRVRIGYLSKYPEAVANLGGDPKSLSQRCNILFETFEDEDNTILYSQVIDLMELTAYHLRKPDFGLYLGSLQKIDALGPISVALKRSESVNQAIQCIAQLIHIQSPAIHIHVDENDPDCVKIIIDIITSDLSHQDMLQNVGLTLTSCQEILRQLIGAQFKLLKIEIPHDLMFSSTKYSDYFDSDIEFNSESMAWHIPKDMFNLPLSLS
;
A
#
# COMPACT_ATOMS: atom_id res chain seq x y z
N MET A 1 -14.62 10.82 -11.25
CA MET A 1 -13.48 11.08 -12.17
C MET A 1 -12.72 9.78 -12.34
N ASP A 2 -12.34 9.43 -13.56
CA ASP A 2 -11.56 8.21 -13.87
C ASP A 2 -10.11 8.34 -13.39
N HIS A 3 -9.90 8.25 -12.07
CA HIS A 3 -8.56 8.24 -11.51
C HIS A 3 -7.78 7.04 -12.07
N ARG A 4 -6.57 7.31 -12.55
CA ARG A 4 -5.66 6.27 -13.04
C ARG A 4 -4.61 5.97 -11.98
N VAL A 5 -4.08 4.76 -12.04
CA VAL A 5 -3.01 4.29 -11.15
C VAL A 5 -2.00 3.50 -11.97
N ARG A 6 -0.71 3.69 -11.68
CA ARG A 6 0.37 2.89 -12.26
C ARG A 6 0.24 1.42 -11.85
N ILE A 7 0.38 0.52 -12.81
CA ILE A 7 0.25 -0.92 -12.59
C ILE A 7 1.36 -1.46 -11.68
N GLY A 8 2.48 -0.74 -11.53
CA GLY A 8 3.49 -1.01 -10.50
C GLY A 8 2.93 -1.17 -9.10
N TYR A 9 1.78 -0.55 -8.78
CA TYR A 9 1.04 -0.79 -7.51
C TYR A 9 0.68 -2.27 -7.30
N LEU A 10 0.46 -2.99 -8.40
CA LEU A 10 0.13 -4.40 -8.46
C LEU A 10 1.28 -5.23 -9.08
N SER A 11 2.53 -4.74 -9.03
CA SER A 11 3.71 -5.43 -9.62
C SER A 11 3.83 -6.90 -9.19
N LYS A 12 3.47 -7.21 -7.94
CA LYS A 12 3.49 -8.57 -7.38
C LYS A 12 2.24 -9.40 -7.64
N TYR A 13 1.21 -8.83 -8.27
CA TYR A 13 -0.07 -9.50 -8.46
C TYR A 13 0.05 -10.81 -9.28
N PRO A 14 0.73 -10.84 -10.45
CA PRO A 14 0.80 -12.07 -11.24
C PRO A 14 1.46 -13.22 -10.47
N GLU A 15 2.56 -12.95 -9.79
CA GLU A 15 3.29 -13.91 -8.96
C GLU A 15 2.45 -14.38 -7.76
N ALA A 16 1.82 -13.45 -7.05
CA ALA A 16 0.98 -13.75 -5.88
C ALA A 16 -0.20 -14.66 -6.23
N VAL A 17 -0.89 -14.40 -7.36
CA VAL A 17 -2.00 -15.23 -7.82
C VAL A 17 -1.54 -16.62 -8.23
N ALA A 18 -0.44 -16.71 -8.99
CA ALA A 18 0.12 -17.99 -9.42
C ALA A 18 0.55 -18.85 -8.22
N ASN A 19 1.18 -18.25 -7.21
CA ASN A 19 1.59 -18.93 -5.98
C ASN A 19 0.41 -19.48 -5.16
N LEU A 20 -0.77 -18.88 -5.28
CA LEU A 20 -2.01 -19.36 -4.69
C LEU A 20 -2.79 -20.34 -5.60
N GLY A 21 -2.21 -20.73 -6.74
CA GLY A 21 -2.80 -21.67 -7.70
C GLY A 21 -3.84 -21.07 -8.64
N GLY A 22 -3.91 -19.75 -8.75
CA GLY A 22 -4.78 -19.04 -9.67
C GLY A 22 -4.18 -18.79 -11.05
N ASP A 23 -5.01 -18.34 -11.98
CA ASP A 23 -4.59 -17.83 -13.29
C ASP A 23 -4.73 -16.29 -13.32
N PRO A 24 -3.61 -15.54 -13.20
CA PRO A 24 -3.67 -14.08 -13.18
C PRO A 24 -4.15 -13.48 -14.49
N LYS A 25 -3.91 -14.14 -15.64
CA LYS A 25 -4.37 -13.68 -16.95
C LYS A 25 -5.88 -13.79 -17.07
N SER A 26 -6.44 -14.92 -16.64
CA SER A 26 -7.90 -15.11 -16.65
C SER A 26 -8.61 -14.10 -15.74
N LEU A 27 -8.07 -13.86 -14.53
CA LEU A 27 -8.66 -12.91 -13.59
C LEU A 27 -8.55 -11.45 -14.08
N SER A 28 -7.39 -11.03 -14.58
CA SER A 28 -7.22 -9.66 -15.09
C SER A 28 -8.15 -9.35 -16.26
N GLN A 29 -8.31 -10.30 -17.19
CA GLN A 29 -9.18 -10.15 -18.35
C GLN A 29 -10.66 -9.98 -17.97
N ARG A 30 -11.12 -10.64 -16.90
CA ARG A 30 -12.49 -10.48 -16.39
C ARG A 30 -12.77 -9.08 -15.85
N CYS A 31 -11.72 -8.34 -15.48
CA CYS A 31 -11.78 -6.95 -15.03
C CYS A 31 -11.39 -5.96 -16.15
N ASN A 32 -11.40 -6.41 -17.42
CA ASN A 32 -11.02 -5.63 -18.58
C ASN A 32 -9.58 -5.08 -18.53
N ILE A 33 -8.67 -5.80 -17.85
CA ILE A 33 -7.23 -5.49 -17.82
C ILE A 33 -6.52 -6.48 -18.73
N LEU A 34 -5.85 -5.96 -19.77
CA LEU A 34 -4.97 -6.76 -20.62
C LEU A 34 -3.81 -7.27 -19.77
N PHE A 35 -3.48 -8.55 -19.87
CA PHE A 35 -2.43 -9.13 -19.02
C PHE A 35 -1.06 -8.56 -19.34
N GLU A 36 -0.86 -8.17 -20.60
CA GLU A 36 0.33 -7.50 -21.12
C GLU A 36 0.56 -6.13 -20.45
N THR A 37 -0.46 -5.55 -19.80
CA THR A 37 -0.29 -4.32 -19.00
C THR A 37 0.72 -4.52 -17.87
N PHE A 38 0.86 -5.72 -17.30
CA PHE A 38 1.83 -6.02 -16.24
C PHE A 38 3.29 -6.13 -16.75
N GLU A 39 3.54 -6.09 -18.06
CA GLU A 39 4.91 -6.17 -18.62
C GLU A 39 5.72 -4.88 -18.41
N ASP A 40 5.04 -3.76 -18.21
CA ASP A 40 5.64 -2.46 -17.92
C ASP A 40 4.90 -1.80 -16.75
N GLU A 41 5.61 -1.62 -15.64
CA GLU A 41 5.07 -1.06 -14.39
C GLU A 41 4.64 0.41 -14.51
N ASP A 42 5.10 1.12 -15.55
CA ASP A 42 4.67 2.49 -15.87
C ASP A 42 3.34 2.55 -16.62
N ASN A 43 2.83 1.43 -17.12
CA ASN A 43 1.47 1.38 -17.62
C ASN A 43 0.48 1.79 -16.54
N THR A 44 -0.67 2.33 -16.96
CA THR A 44 -1.72 2.75 -16.03
C THR A 44 -3.02 2.04 -16.32
N ILE A 45 -3.83 1.83 -15.28
CA ILE A 45 -5.20 1.32 -15.36
C ILE A 45 -6.14 2.24 -14.58
N LEU A 46 -7.46 2.04 -14.72
CA LEU A 46 -8.43 2.74 -13.90
C LEU A 46 -8.35 2.23 -12.46
N TYR A 47 -8.54 3.12 -11.49
CA TYR A 47 -8.54 2.77 -10.08
C TYR A 47 -9.68 1.79 -9.74
N SER A 48 -10.84 1.92 -10.38
CA SER A 48 -11.95 0.96 -10.26
C SER A 48 -11.56 -0.45 -10.71
N GLN A 49 -10.73 -0.58 -11.75
CA GLN A 49 -10.25 -1.88 -12.21
C GLN A 49 -9.31 -2.54 -11.20
N VAL A 50 -8.53 -1.76 -10.43
CA VAL A 50 -7.76 -2.30 -9.30
C VAL A 50 -8.69 -2.90 -8.26
N ILE A 51 -9.72 -2.16 -7.87
CA ILE A 51 -10.68 -2.61 -6.85
C ILE A 51 -11.40 -3.88 -7.32
N ASP A 52 -11.96 -3.87 -8.53
CA ASP A 52 -12.63 -5.03 -9.12
C ASP A 52 -11.71 -6.25 -9.19
N LEU A 53 -10.46 -6.07 -9.61
CA LEU A 53 -9.48 -7.16 -9.72
C LEU A 53 -9.15 -7.74 -8.35
N MET A 54 -8.88 -6.89 -7.37
CA MET A 54 -8.49 -7.30 -6.03
C MET A 54 -9.62 -8.07 -5.33
N GLU A 55 -10.85 -7.56 -5.37
CA GLU A 55 -12.03 -8.20 -4.76
C GLU A 55 -12.39 -9.52 -5.47
N LEU A 56 -12.38 -9.52 -6.81
CA LEU A 56 -12.63 -10.74 -7.59
C LEU A 56 -11.60 -11.82 -7.26
N THR A 57 -10.33 -11.44 -7.13
CA THR A 57 -9.22 -12.36 -6.85
C THR A 57 -9.36 -12.98 -5.47
N ALA A 58 -9.61 -12.16 -4.44
CA ALA A 58 -9.82 -12.63 -3.08
C ALA A 58 -10.96 -13.66 -3.00
N TYR A 59 -12.08 -13.36 -3.67
CA TYR A 59 -13.23 -14.27 -3.78
C TYR A 59 -12.87 -15.57 -4.51
N HIS A 60 -12.26 -15.47 -5.70
CA HIS A 60 -11.94 -16.63 -6.54
C HIS A 60 -10.95 -17.59 -5.88
N LEU A 61 -9.93 -17.05 -5.20
CA LEU A 61 -8.90 -17.83 -4.51
C LEU A 61 -9.31 -18.25 -3.10
N ARG A 62 -10.48 -17.82 -2.62
CA ARG A 62 -10.93 -17.99 -1.22
C ARG A 62 -9.88 -17.50 -0.21
N LYS A 63 -9.23 -16.37 -0.54
CA LYS A 63 -8.20 -15.71 0.25
C LYS A 63 -8.74 -14.35 0.71
N PRO A 64 -9.50 -14.28 1.82
CA PRO A 64 -10.18 -13.05 2.25
C PRO A 64 -9.22 -11.93 2.67
N ASP A 65 -7.96 -12.26 2.93
CA ASP A 65 -6.86 -11.36 3.28
C ASP A 65 -5.87 -11.16 2.11
N PHE A 66 -6.33 -11.35 0.86
CA PHE A 66 -5.47 -11.26 -0.33
C PHE A 66 -4.77 -9.91 -0.46
N GLY A 67 -5.45 -8.81 -0.12
CA GLY A 67 -4.89 -7.46 -0.09
C GLY A 67 -3.68 -7.35 0.83
N LEU A 68 -3.84 -7.79 2.09
CA LEU A 68 -2.73 -7.83 3.06
C LEU A 68 -1.58 -8.71 2.56
N TYR A 69 -1.93 -9.89 2.02
CA TYR A 69 -0.93 -10.79 1.45
C TYR A 69 -0.15 -10.12 0.32
N LEU A 70 -0.83 -9.53 -0.66
CA LEU A 70 -0.18 -8.91 -1.81
C LEU A 70 0.71 -7.73 -1.37
N GLY A 71 0.23 -6.88 -0.47
CA GLY A 71 1.01 -5.72 -0.02
C GLY A 71 2.24 -6.10 0.79
N SER A 72 2.21 -7.22 1.52
CA SER A 72 3.40 -7.76 2.20
C SER A 72 4.52 -8.20 1.26
N LEU A 73 4.22 -8.39 -0.04
CA LEU A 73 5.21 -8.74 -1.06
C LEU A 73 5.82 -7.51 -1.74
N GLN A 74 5.25 -6.33 -1.50
CA GLN A 74 5.63 -5.11 -2.21
C GLN A 74 7.03 -4.65 -1.82
N LYS A 75 7.72 -4.12 -2.82
CA LYS A 75 9.05 -3.54 -2.67
C LYS A 75 8.98 -2.05 -2.95
N ILE A 76 9.97 -1.31 -2.45
CA ILE A 76 10.05 0.13 -2.69
C ILE A 76 10.10 0.48 -4.19
N ASP A 77 10.64 -0.44 -5.01
CA ASP A 77 10.70 -0.31 -6.46
C ASP A 77 9.32 -0.21 -7.13
N ALA A 78 8.25 -0.69 -6.49
CA ALA A 78 6.87 -0.54 -6.98
C ALA A 78 6.44 0.94 -7.12
N LEU A 79 7.10 1.84 -6.39
CA LEU A 79 6.93 3.29 -6.52
C LEU A 79 7.53 3.86 -7.83
N GLY A 80 8.23 3.03 -8.61
CA GLY A 80 8.74 3.37 -9.94
C GLY A 80 9.61 4.63 -9.95
N PRO A 81 9.28 5.67 -10.72
CA PRO A 81 10.05 6.91 -10.77
C PRO A 81 10.29 7.58 -9.41
N ILE A 82 9.37 7.42 -8.46
CA ILE A 82 9.53 7.97 -7.11
C ILE A 82 10.70 7.29 -6.41
N SER A 83 10.87 5.97 -6.55
CA SER A 83 12.00 5.22 -5.94
C SER A 83 13.36 5.75 -6.39
N VAL A 84 13.46 6.25 -7.64
CA VAL A 84 14.68 6.88 -8.17
C VAL A 84 14.94 8.22 -7.49
N ALA A 85 13.89 9.02 -7.24
CA ALA A 85 14.00 10.29 -6.53
C ALA A 85 14.48 10.11 -5.08
N LEU A 86 14.07 9.02 -4.41
CA LEU A 86 14.47 8.70 -3.04
C LEU A 86 15.98 8.47 -2.88
N LYS A 87 16.70 8.12 -3.95
CA LYS A 87 18.17 7.95 -3.89
C LYS A 87 18.93 9.21 -3.48
N ARG A 88 18.27 10.38 -3.52
CA ARG A 88 18.84 11.66 -3.08
C ARG A 88 18.50 12.01 -1.64
N SER A 89 17.62 11.26 -1.00
CA SER A 89 17.21 11.49 0.38
C SER A 89 18.30 10.94 1.31
N GLU A 90 18.74 11.77 2.26
CA GLU A 90 19.78 11.40 3.23
C GLU A 90 19.18 10.77 4.49
N SER A 91 17.86 10.87 4.67
CA SER A 91 17.15 10.46 5.88
C SER A 91 15.71 10.02 5.58
N VAL A 92 15.13 9.26 6.52
CA VAL A 92 13.78 8.70 6.43
C VAL A 92 12.73 9.79 6.25
N ASN A 93 12.83 10.90 6.99
CA ASN A 93 11.94 12.04 6.84
C ASN A 93 12.00 12.64 5.43
N GLN A 94 13.19 12.86 4.88
CA GLN A 94 13.35 13.39 3.52
C GLN A 94 12.76 12.45 2.48
N ALA A 95 12.89 11.13 2.68
CA ALA A 95 12.30 10.14 1.79
C ALA A 95 10.76 10.15 1.87
N ILE A 96 10.18 10.11 3.07
CA ILE A 96 8.72 10.12 3.25
C ILE A 96 8.11 11.42 2.71
N GLN A 97 8.75 12.57 2.96
CA GLN A 97 8.31 13.86 2.40
C GLN A 97 8.42 13.87 0.87
N CYS A 98 9.47 13.26 0.29
CA CYS A 98 9.61 13.11 -1.16
C CYS A 98 8.49 12.23 -1.74
N ILE A 99 8.19 11.08 -1.11
CA ILE A 99 7.08 10.22 -1.50
C ILE A 99 5.77 11.00 -1.43
N ALA A 100 5.50 11.70 -0.31
CA ALA A 100 4.26 12.45 -0.12
C ALA A 100 4.06 13.54 -1.19
N GLN A 101 5.14 14.21 -1.61
CA GLN A 101 5.08 15.20 -2.69
C GLN A 101 4.86 14.57 -4.07
N LEU A 102 5.42 13.39 -4.32
CA LEU A 102 5.42 12.75 -5.65
C LEU A 102 4.37 11.65 -5.83
N ILE A 103 3.63 11.27 -4.79
CA ILE A 103 2.69 10.13 -4.82
C ILE A 103 1.59 10.28 -5.88
N HIS A 104 1.26 11.51 -6.27
CA HIS A 104 0.32 11.80 -7.35
C HIS A 104 0.77 11.19 -8.71
N ILE A 105 2.07 10.93 -8.90
CA ILE A 105 2.62 10.20 -10.06
C ILE A 105 2.15 8.73 -10.04
N GLN A 106 2.04 8.13 -8.85
CA GLN A 106 1.51 6.79 -8.68
C GLN A 106 0.01 6.76 -8.96
N SER A 107 -0.73 7.67 -8.32
CA SER A 107 -2.14 7.92 -8.62
C SER A 107 -2.56 9.28 -8.04
N PRO A 108 -3.31 10.11 -8.79
CA PRO A 108 -3.89 11.35 -8.27
C PRO A 108 -4.94 11.14 -7.17
N ALA A 109 -5.40 9.91 -6.95
CA ALA A 109 -6.35 9.57 -5.90
C ALA A 109 -5.67 9.39 -4.52
N ILE A 110 -4.35 9.23 -4.48
CA ILE A 110 -3.62 8.94 -3.24
C ILE A 110 -3.02 10.23 -2.71
N HIS A 111 -3.29 10.51 -1.45
CA HIS A 111 -2.71 11.62 -0.71
C HIS A 111 -1.97 11.09 0.51
N ILE A 112 -0.80 11.66 0.80
CA ILE A 112 0.00 11.30 1.96
C ILE A 112 0.25 12.56 2.77
N HIS A 113 -0.04 12.49 4.06
CA HIS A 113 0.22 13.55 5.02
C HIS A 113 1.14 13.03 6.12
N VAL A 114 1.99 13.91 6.65
CA VAL A 114 2.86 13.58 7.78
C VAL A 114 2.51 14.55 8.90
N ASP A 115 2.05 14.01 10.03
CA ASP A 115 1.81 14.76 11.25
C ASP A 115 2.95 14.52 12.24
N GLU A 116 3.59 15.63 12.61
CA GLU A 116 4.78 15.70 13.45
C GLU A 116 4.51 16.48 14.76
N ASN A 117 3.24 16.71 15.10
CA ASN A 117 2.86 17.51 16.28
C ASN A 117 3.20 16.83 17.61
N ASP A 118 3.29 15.50 17.62
CA ASP A 118 3.72 14.72 18.79
C ASP A 118 5.26 14.70 18.88
N PRO A 119 5.85 14.98 20.07
CA PRO A 119 7.30 14.99 20.24
C PRO A 119 7.96 13.61 20.14
N ASP A 120 7.22 12.53 20.44
CA ASP A 120 7.75 11.17 20.53
C ASP A 120 7.30 10.29 19.35
N CYS A 121 6.31 10.75 18.58
CA CYS A 121 5.70 10.00 17.48
C CYS A 121 5.62 10.83 16.18
N VAL A 122 5.74 10.14 15.04
CA VAL A 122 5.34 10.67 13.73
C VAL A 122 4.21 9.82 13.18
N LYS A 123 3.15 10.48 12.74
CA LYS A 123 2.00 9.85 12.11
C LYS A 123 2.06 10.06 10.60
N ILE A 124 2.27 8.99 9.85
CA ILE A 124 2.10 8.98 8.39
C ILE A 124 0.64 8.63 8.10
N ILE A 125 -0.06 9.46 7.34
CA ILE A 125 -1.48 9.30 7.01
C ILE A 125 -1.61 9.11 5.51
N ILE A 126 -2.40 8.13 5.09
CA ILE A 126 -2.72 7.91 3.68
C ILE A 126 -4.24 8.01 3.51
N ASP A 127 -4.64 8.88 2.60
CA ASP A 127 -6.03 9.04 2.17
C ASP A 127 -6.17 8.62 0.71
N ILE A 128 -7.23 7.87 0.42
CA ILE A 128 -7.59 7.46 -0.94
C ILE A 128 -8.90 8.16 -1.30
N ILE A 129 -8.80 9.18 -2.15
CA ILE A 129 -9.94 9.98 -2.57
C ILE A 129 -10.43 9.47 -3.92
N THR A 130 -11.53 8.72 -3.88
CA THR A 130 -12.28 8.30 -5.05
C THR A 130 -13.69 8.86 -5.00
N SER A 131 -14.18 9.47 -6.08
CA SER A 131 -15.48 10.17 -6.11
C SER A 131 -16.69 9.27 -5.85
N ASP A 132 -16.56 7.95 -6.05
CA ASP A 132 -17.69 7.03 -6.18
C ASP A 132 -17.58 5.77 -5.32
N LEU A 133 -16.52 5.62 -4.52
CA LEU A 133 -16.24 4.40 -3.74
C LEU A 133 -15.81 4.77 -2.31
N SER A 134 -16.39 4.09 -1.32
CA SER A 134 -15.98 4.20 0.08
C SER A 134 -14.90 3.17 0.42
N HIS A 135 -14.20 3.32 1.55
CA HIS A 135 -13.26 2.30 2.03
C HIS A 135 -13.90 0.92 2.24
N GLN A 136 -15.21 0.87 2.56
CA GLN A 136 -15.93 -0.40 2.74
C GLN A 136 -16.12 -1.15 1.41
N ASP A 137 -16.08 -0.44 0.29
CA ASP A 137 -16.21 -1.01 -1.05
C ASP A 137 -14.87 -1.53 -1.61
N MET A 138 -13.77 -1.38 -0.86
CA MET A 138 -12.42 -1.64 -1.35
C MET A 138 -11.51 -2.31 -0.30
N LEU A 139 -12.04 -3.28 0.44
CA LEU A 139 -11.36 -3.96 1.56
C LEU A 139 -9.98 -4.52 1.15
N GLN A 140 -9.88 -5.16 -0.01
CA GLN A 140 -8.60 -5.70 -0.48
C GLN A 140 -7.61 -4.59 -0.87
N ASN A 141 -8.09 -3.46 -1.37
CA ASN A 141 -7.24 -2.31 -1.67
C ASN A 141 -6.74 -1.62 -0.40
N VAL A 142 -7.58 -1.53 0.64
CA VAL A 142 -7.15 -1.05 1.96
C VAL A 142 -6.10 -1.98 2.54
N GLY A 143 -6.33 -3.30 2.53
CA GLY A 143 -5.33 -4.28 2.97
C GLY A 143 -3.99 -4.17 2.22
N LEU A 144 -4.05 -3.99 0.90
CA LEU A 144 -2.88 -3.74 0.07
C LEU A 144 -2.14 -2.48 0.52
N THR A 145 -2.84 -1.37 0.69
CA THR A 145 -2.25 -0.10 1.15
C THR A 145 -1.59 -0.26 2.52
N LEU A 146 -2.29 -0.89 3.47
CA LEU A 146 -1.84 -1.11 4.85
C LEU A 146 -0.47 -1.79 4.93
N THR A 147 -0.34 -2.91 4.22
CA THR A 147 0.89 -3.71 4.23
C THR A 147 1.96 -3.17 3.29
N SER A 148 1.60 -2.59 2.14
CA SER A 148 2.57 -1.98 1.23
C SER A 148 3.29 -0.81 1.88
N CYS A 149 2.57 0.07 2.57
CA CYS A 149 3.19 1.19 3.28
C CYS A 149 4.10 0.69 4.40
N GLN A 150 3.67 -0.33 5.17
CA GLN A 150 4.52 -0.95 6.17
C GLN A 150 5.84 -1.44 5.58
N GLU A 151 5.79 -2.19 4.47
CA GLU A 151 6.99 -2.74 3.85
C GLU A 151 7.88 -1.66 3.22
N ILE A 152 7.31 -0.57 2.70
CA ILE A 152 8.09 0.58 2.24
C ILE A 152 8.79 1.26 3.43
N LEU A 153 8.09 1.51 4.54
CA LEU A 153 8.69 2.08 5.74
C LEU A 153 9.77 1.17 6.32
N ARG A 154 9.55 -0.15 6.30
CA ARG A 154 10.54 -1.16 6.72
C ARG A 154 11.79 -1.11 5.86
N GLN A 155 11.66 -0.97 4.55
CA GLN A 155 12.80 -0.82 3.63
C GLN A 155 13.56 0.50 3.82
N LEU A 156 12.85 1.60 4.09
CA LEU A 156 13.46 2.90 4.35
C LEU A 156 14.24 2.92 5.67
N ILE A 157 13.66 2.38 6.74
CA ILE A 157 14.21 2.43 8.11
C ILE A 157 15.21 1.28 8.37
N GLY A 158 15.00 0.12 7.75
CA GLY A 158 15.84 -1.07 7.90
C GLY A 158 15.65 -1.78 9.24
N ALA A 159 16.76 -2.26 9.82
CA ALA A 159 16.74 -3.11 11.02
C ALA A 159 16.13 -2.45 12.26
N GLN A 160 16.05 -1.12 12.29
CA GLN A 160 15.44 -0.38 13.40
C GLN A 160 13.92 -0.24 13.26
N PHE A 161 13.32 -0.71 12.16
CA PHE A 161 11.91 -0.52 11.90
C PHE A 161 11.02 -1.02 13.04
N LYS A 162 10.16 -0.13 13.53
CA LYS A 162 9.13 -0.43 14.52
C LYS A 162 7.90 0.42 14.26
N LEU A 163 6.74 -0.21 14.33
CA LEU A 163 5.48 0.50 14.44
C LEU A 163 5.01 0.56 15.89
N LEU A 164 4.45 1.70 16.27
CA LEU A 164 3.76 1.89 17.54
C LEU A 164 2.29 1.46 17.41
N LYS A 165 1.62 1.91 16.34
CA LYS A 165 0.20 1.72 16.12
C LYS A 165 -0.17 1.87 14.64
N ILE A 166 -1.20 1.17 14.20
CA ILE A 166 -1.88 1.38 12.92
C ILE A 166 -3.32 1.82 13.17
N GLU A 167 -3.78 2.85 12.46
CA GLU A 167 -5.18 3.26 12.42
C GLU A 167 -5.82 2.78 11.11
N ILE A 168 -7.03 2.23 11.20
CA ILE A 168 -7.79 1.68 10.07
C ILE A 168 -9.21 2.28 10.07
N PRO A 169 -9.70 2.81 8.94
CA PRO A 169 -10.91 3.63 8.91
C PRO A 169 -12.24 2.85 8.93
N HIS A 170 -12.22 1.54 9.16
CA HIS A 170 -13.41 0.70 9.23
C HIS A 170 -13.23 -0.38 10.31
N ASP A 171 -14.30 -1.14 10.59
CA ASP A 171 -14.27 -2.27 11.52
C ASP A 171 -13.40 -3.43 10.97
N LEU A 172 -13.21 -4.48 11.76
CA LEU A 172 -12.48 -5.69 11.37
C LEU A 172 -12.96 -6.22 10.00
N MET A 173 -12.06 -6.21 8.99
CA MET A 173 -12.36 -6.78 7.66
C MET A 173 -12.42 -8.32 7.67
N PHE A 174 -11.67 -8.91 8.59
CA PHE A 174 -11.51 -10.35 8.79
C PHE A 174 -11.13 -10.59 10.27
N SER A 175 -11.04 -11.86 10.68
CA SER A 175 -10.71 -12.22 12.06
C SER A 175 -9.43 -11.53 12.54
N SER A 176 -9.40 -11.05 13.78
CA SER A 176 -8.23 -10.36 14.37
C SER A 176 -6.93 -11.15 14.23
N THR A 177 -6.98 -12.49 14.28
CA THR A 177 -5.83 -13.38 14.07
C THR A 177 -5.18 -13.23 12.70
N LYS A 178 -5.89 -12.74 11.68
CA LYS A 178 -5.32 -12.49 10.36
C LYS A 178 -4.52 -11.21 10.30
N TYR A 179 -4.89 -10.19 11.06
CA TYR A 179 -4.09 -8.98 11.15
C TYR A 179 -2.76 -9.22 11.85
N SER A 180 -2.75 -10.04 12.91
CA SER A 180 -1.51 -10.43 13.61
C SER A 180 -0.53 -11.23 12.76
N ASP A 181 -0.96 -11.80 11.63
CA ASP A 181 -0.05 -12.46 10.68
C ASP A 181 0.81 -11.43 9.90
N TYR A 182 0.40 -10.16 9.83
CA TYR A 182 1.05 -9.11 9.02
C TYR A 182 1.55 -7.90 9.83
N PHE A 183 1.00 -7.68 11.02
CA PHE A 183 1.29 -6.52 11.87
C PHE A 183 1.73 -6.96 13.27
N ASP A 184 2.92 -6.52 13.66
CA ASP A 184 3.49 -6.71 15.01
C ASP A 184 3.18 -5.53 15.95
N SER A 185 2.17 -4.72 15.64
CA SER A 185 1.80 -3.50 16.37
C SER A 185 0.34 -3.48 16.79
N ASP A 186 -0.01 -2.58 17.70
CA ASP A 186 -1.41 -2.31 18.04
C ASP A 186 -2.17 -1.79 16.81
N ILE A 187 -3.43 -2.18 16.68
CA ILE A 187 -4.33 -1.76 15.60
C ILE A 187 -5.56 -1.11 16.20
N GLU A 188 -5.84 0.10 15.78
CA GLU A 188 -7.04 0.86 16.11
C GLU A 188 -7.97 0.88 14.89
N PHE A 189 -9.18 0.35 15.08
CA PHE A 189 -10.23 0.31 14.05
C PHE A 189 -11.20 1.47 14.21
N ASN A 190 -11.98 1.75 13.15
CA ASN A 190 -12.96 2.84 13.11
C ASN A 190 -12.33 4.24 13.30
N SER A 191 -11.11 4.44 12.78
CA SER A 191 -10.42 5.73 12.75
C SER A 191 -10.86 6.60 11.54
N GLU A 192 -10.34 7.82 11.42
CA GLU A 192 -10.68 8.72 10.29
C GLU A 192 -9.99 8.32 8.98
N SER A 193 -8.72 7.89 9.05
CA SER A 193 -7.86 7.58 7.90
C SER A 193 -7.00 6.34 8.18
N MET A 194 -6.30 5.83 7.15
CA MET A 194 -5.22 4.87 7.36
C MET A 194 -4.00 5.62 7.88
N ALA A 195 -3.46 5.23 9.03
CA ALA A 195 -2.26 5.87 9.57
C ALA A 195 -1.29 4.91 10.24
N TRP A 196 0.00 5.21 10.12
CA TRP A 196 1.11 4.47 10.71
C TRP A 196 1.82 5.40 11.68
N HIS A 197 1.95 4.95 12.93
CA HIS A 197 2.65 5.67 13.98
C HIS A 197 4.02 5.05 14.16
N ILE A 198 5.07 5.85 13.94
CA ILE A 198 6.46 5.45 14.16
C ILE A 198 7.12 6.31 15.23
N PRO A 199 8.10 5.78 15.98
CA PRO A 199 8.92 6.59 16.87
C PRO A 199 9.61 7.76 16.15
N LYS A 200 9.66 8.94 16.79
CA LYS A 200 10.24 10.16 16.20
C LYS A 200 11.73 10.03 15.87
N ASP A 201 12.48 9.24 16.64
CA ASP A 201 13.90 8.99 16.41
C ASP A 201 14.15 8.26 15.08
N MET A 202 13.28 7.30 14.72
CA MET A 202 13.36 6.58 13.45
C MET A 202 13.16 7.47 12.23
N PHE A 203 12.33 8.50 12.37
CA PHE A 203 12.05 9.44 11.29
C PHE A 203 13.28 10.24 10.86
N ASN A 204 14.27 10.40 11.73
CA ASN A 204 15.51 11.14 11.43
C ASN A 204 16.71 10.25 11.07
N LEU A 205 16.51 8.93 11.02
CA LEU A 205 17.60 8.00 10.68
C LEU A 205 18.04 8.16 9.22
N PRO A 206 19.31 7.88 8.90
CA PRO A 206 19.74 7.66 7.53
C PRO A 206 18.98 6.53 6.86
N LEU A 207 18.84 6.59 5.54
CA LEU A 207 18.18 5.53 4.79
C LEU A 207 18.96 4.22 4.83
N SER A 208 18.23 3.11 4.95
CA SER A 208 18.77 1.75 4.89
C SER A 208 18.62 1.09 3.52
N LEU A 209 18.38 1.88 2.46
CA LEU A 209 18.24 1.37 1.09
C LEU A 209 19.57 0.75 0.62
N SER A 210 19.61 -0.58 0.55
CA SER A 210 20.74 -1.36 0.03
C SER A 210 20.76 -1.41 -1.49
#